data_AF-A0A554WY45-F1
#
_entry.id   AF-A0A554WY45-F1
#
_cell.length_a   1.000
_cell.length_b   1.000
_cell.length_c   1.000
_cell.angle_alpha   90.00
_cell.angle_beta   90.00
_cell.angle_gamma   90.00
#
_symmetry.space_group_name_H-M   'P 1'
#
loop_
_entity.id
_entity.type
_entity.pdbx_description
1 polymer ?
#
loop_
_entity_poly.entity_id
_entity_poly.type
_entity_poly.pdbx_seq_one_letter_code
_entity_poly.pdbx_strand_id
1 'polypeptide(L)'
;MSQFVDVPPLEPLLAGTLALLHWQATRDTQRPPCPFSARKLAANLRRMADHPALSEPLAIVLHRLANEWSERAARTADGWDEVGDGLSRSPVH
;
A
#
# COMPACT_ATOMS: atom_id res chain seq x y z
N MET A 1 5.11 -5.46 -38.34
CA MET A 1 5.29 -6.49 -37.29
C MET A 1 4.68 -5.93 -36.02
N SER A 2 3.48 -6.38 -35.64
CA SER A 2 2.86 -5.94 -34.39
C SER A 2 3.60 -6.59 -33.22
N GLN A 3 4.20 -5.76 -32.37
CA GLN A 3 4.84 -6.20 -31.14
C GLN A 3 3.71 -6.53 -30.16
N PHE A 4 3.57 -7.80 -29.79
CA PHE A 4 2.65 -8.18 -28.72
C PHE A 4 3.27 -7.66 -27.42
N VAL A 5 2.64 -6.64 -26.83
CA VAL A 5 2.99 -6.18 -25.49
C VAL A 5 2.54 -7.28 -24.54
N ASP A 6 3.50 -7.95 -23.90
CA ASP A 6 3.24 -8.96 -22.86
C ASP A 6 2.76 -8.22 -21.60
N VAL A 7 1.44 -8.02 -21.53
CA VAL A 7 0.81 -7.35 -20.39
C VAL A 7 0.61 -8.40 -19.29
N PRO A 8 1.11 -8.18 -18.07
CA PRO A 8 0.92 -9.13 -16.98
C PRO A 8 -0.57 -9.33 -16.71
N PRO A 9 -1.02 -10.58 -16.47
CA PRO A 9 -2.44 -10.87 -16.27
C PRO A 9 -2.99 -10.10 -15.07
N LEU A 10 -4.23 -9.63 -15.21
CA LEU A 10 -4.89 -8.79 -14.23
C LEU A 10 -5.36 -9.60 -13.01
N GLU A 11 -5.73 -10.87 -13.22
CA GLU A 11 -6.34 -11.72 -12.20
C GLU A 11 -5.42 -11.95 -11.00
N PRO A 12 -4.12 -12.29 -11.17
CA PRO A 12 -3.20 -12.42 -10.03
C PRO A 12 -3.00 -11.10 -9.27
N LEU A 13 -3.01 -9.97 -9.98
CA LEU A 13 -2.85 -8.65 -9.39
C LEU A 13 -4.08 -8.24 -8.56
N LEU A 14 -5.29 -8.52 -9.07
CA LEU A 14 -6.54 -8.35 -8.34
C LEU A 14 -6.59 -9.26 -7.11
N ALA A 15 -6.33 -10.56 -7.27
CA ALA A 15 -6.35 -11.52 -6.19
C ALA A 15 -5.36 -11.14 -5.07
N GLY A 16 -4.14 -10.75 -5.44
CA GLY A 16 -3.13 -10.29 -4.49
C GLY A 16 -3.52 -8.99 -3.77
N THR A 17 -4.19 -8.07 -4.47
CA THR A 17 -4.67 -6.82 -3.86
C THR A 17 -5.81 -7.08 -2.88
N LEU A 18 -6.80 -7.90 -3.25
CA LEU A 18 -7.91 -8.26 -2.37
C LEU A 18 -7.44 -9.01 -1.12
N ALA A 19 -6.49 -9.94 -1.27
CA ALA A 19 -5.89 -10.65 -0.14
C ALA A 19 -5.20 -9.68 0.84
N LEU A 20 -4.46 -8.69 0.33
CA LEU A 20 -3.81 -7.68 1.17
C LEU A 20 -4.81 -6.73 1.83
N LEU A 21 -5.87 -6.31 1.12
CA LEU A 21 -6.93 -5.49 1.70
C LEU A 21 -7.66 -6.25 2.82
N HIS A 22 -7.97 -7.52 2.60
CA HIS A 22 -8.59 -8.38 3.61
C HIS A 22 -7.67 -8.55 4.83
N TRP A 23 -6.38 -8.82 4.59
CA TRP A 23 -5.40 -8.94 5.66
C TRP A 23 -5.27 -7.63 6.46
N GLN A 24 -5.25 -6.47 5.79
CA GLN A 24 -5.25 -5.19 6.49
C GLN A 24 -6.54 -5.06 7.32
N ALA A 25 -7.72 -5.20 6.71
CA ALA A 25 -9.00 -5.03 7.40
C ALA A 25 -9.18 -5.96 8.61
N THR A 26 -8.67 -7.18 8.54
CA THR A 26 -8.71 -8.15 9.65
C THR A 26 -7.68 -7.87 10.75
N ARG A 27 -6.59 -7.16 10.41
CA ARG A 27 -5.56 -6.73 11.36
C ARG A 27 -5.82 -5.33 11.94
N ASP A 28 -6.52 -4.48 11.20
CA ASP A 28 -6.68 -3.02 11.42
C ASP A 28 -7.60 -2.65 12.60
N THR A 29 -8.33 -3.59 13.18
CA THR A 29 -9.28 -3.22 14.25
C THR A 29 -8.59 -2.80 15.55
N GLN A 30 -7.29 -3.10 15.74
CA GLN A 30 -6.59 -2.89 17.02
C GLN A 30 -5.14 -2.40 16.90
N ARG A 31 -4.60 -2.20 15.69
CA ARG A 31 -3.18 -1.83 15.49
C ARG A 31 -3.01 -0.89 14.31
N PRO A 32 -2.02 0.03 14.35
CA PRO A 32 -1.72 0.89 13.22
C PRO A 32 -1.33 0.08 11.98
N PRO A 33 -1.64 0.58 10.75
CA PRO A 33 -1.32 -0.11 9.51
C PRO A 33 0.17 -0.43 9.41
N CYS A 34 0.49 -1.67 9.03
CA CYS A 34 1.88 -2.05 8.75
C CYS A 34 2.42 -1.25 7.56
N PRO A 35 3.51 -0.46 7.71
CA PRO A 35 4.04 0.38 6.64
C PRO A 35 4.39 -0.43 5.38
N PHE A 36 4.96 -1.63 5.56
CA PHE A 36 5.30 -2.52 4.46
C PHE A 36 4.08 -2.95 3.64
N SER A 37 3.01 -3.38 4.32
CA SER A 37 1.79 -3.83 3.65
C SER A 37 1.02 -2.68 3.00
N ALA A 38 1.08 -1.47 3.59
CA ALA A 38 0.52 -0.27 2.98
C ALA A 38 1.27 0.13 1.69
N ARG A 39 2.61 0.08 1.67
CA ARG A 39 3.41 0.24 0.44
C ARG A 39 3.10 -0.85 -0.58
N LYS A 40 2.93 -2.08 -0.07
CA LYS A 40 2.33 -3.27 -0.72
C LYS A 40 1.16 -2.89 -1.63
N LEU A 41 0.12 -2.42 -0.97
CA LEU A 41 -1.16 -2.04 -1.57
C LEU A 41 -1.02 -0.90 -2.56
N ALA A 42 -0.32 0.17 -2.18
CA ALA A 42 -0.09 1.30 -3.08
C ALA A 42 0.57 0.89 -4.41
N ALA A 43 1.57 0.01 -4.35
CA ALA A 43 2.26 -0.49 -5.54
C ALA A 43 1.33 -1.33 -6.43
N ASN A 44 0.53 -2.22 -5.85
CA ASN A 44 -0.40 -3.04 -6.61
C ASN A 44 -1.52 -2.19 -7.25
N LEU A 45 -2.06 -1.21 -6.52
CA LEU A 45 -3.08 -0.29 -7.01
C LEU A 45 -2.57 0.53 -8.21
N ARG A 46 -1.32 1.03 -8.15
CA ARG A 46 -0.68 1.71 -9.30
C ARG A 46 -0.53 0.79 -10.51
N ARG A 47 -0.03 -0.44 -10.30
CA ARG A 47 0.09 -1.42 -11.40
C ARG A 47 -1.26 -1.77 -12.02
N MET A 48 -2.33 -1.82 -11.24
CA MET A 48 -3.68 -2.02 -11.79
C MET A 48 -4.14 -0.80 -12.56
N ALA A 49 -3.92 0.41 -12.05
CA ALA A 49 -4.30 1.63 -12.73
C ALA A 49 -3.64 1.78 -14.11
N ASP A 50 -2.38 1.34 -14.23
CA ASP A 50 -1.63 1.34 -15.49
C ASP A 50 -2.01 0.18 -16.43
N HIS A 51 -2.93 -0.70 -16.04
CA HIS A 51 -3.27 -1.90 -16.82
C HIS A 51 -4.25 -1.57 -17.96
N PRO A 52 -3.94 -1.93 -19.23
CA PRO A 52 -4.70 -1.49 -20.41
C PRO A 52 -6.13 -2.08 -20.50
N ALA A 53 -6.41 -3.16 -19.78
CA ALA A 53 -7.75 -3.74 -19.71
C ALA A 53 -8.72 -2.96 -18.79
N LEU A 54 -8.24 -1.98 -18.02
CA LEU A 54 -9.12 -1.18 -17.15
C LEU A 54 -9.61 0.07 -17.87
N SER A 55 -10.83 0.50 -17.50
CA SER A 55 -11.36 1.76 -17.99
C SER A 55 -10.63 2.94 -17.35
N GLU A 56 -10.53 4.05 -18.09
CA GLU A 56 -9.91 5.29 -17.60
C GLU A 56 -10.52 5.79 -16.27
N PRO A 57 -11.85 5.80 -16.06
CA PRO A 57 -12.42 6.19 -14.77
C PRO A 57 -11.95 5.30 -13.61
N LEU A 58 -11.81 3.99 -13.85
CA LEU A 58 -11.33 3.06 -12.84
C LEU A 58 -9.84 3.27 -12.55
N ALA A 59 -9.02 3.51 -13.58
CA ALA A 59 -7.61 3.85 -13.42
C ALA A 59 -7.43 5.11 -12.53
N ILE A 60 -8.24 6.15 -12.75
CA ILE A 60 -8.22 7.36 -11.92
C ILE A 60 -8.52 7.04 -10.44
N VAL A 61 -9.55 6.23 -10.18
CA VAL A 61 -9.89 5.81 -8.80
C VAL A 61 -8.75 5.04 -8.17
N LEU A 62 -8.14 4.11 -8.91
CA LEU A 62 -7.03 3.29 -8.42
C LEU A 62 -5.77 4.13 -8.13
N HIS A 63 -5.45 5.13 -8.95
CA HIS A 63 -4.37 6.07 -8.66
C HIS A 63 -4.61 6.86 -7.38
N ARG A 64 -5.83 7.37 -7.17
CA ARG A 64 -6.17 8.11 -5.93
C ARG A 64 -6.01 7.21 -4.71
N LEU A 65 -6.53 5.99 -4.77
CA LEU A 65 -6.37 5.00 -3.69
C LEU A 65 -4.89 4.67 -3.44
N ALA A 66 -4.08 4.53 -4.49
CA ALA A 66 -2.66 4.28 -4.35
C ALA A 66 -1.92 5.42 -3.61
N ASN A 67 -2.30 6.67 -3.89
CA ASN A 67 -1.74 7.83 -3.19
C ASN A 67 -2.14 7.82 -1.71
N GLU A 68 -3.40 7.59 -1.38
CA GLU A 68 -3.86 7.49 0.01
C GLU A 68 -3.11 6.42 0.80
N TRP A 69 -2.90 5.24 0.21
CA TRP A 69 -2.13 4.16 0.85
C TRP A 69 -0.64 4.49 0.99
N SER A 70 -0.07 5.25 0.04
CA SER A 70 1.32 5.73 0.12
C SER A 70 1.50 6.71 1.27
N GLU A 71 0.58 7.66 1.44
CA GLU A 71 0.59 8.61 2.54
C GLU A 71 0.40 7.90 3.90
N ARG A 72 -0.52 6.93 3.98
CA ARG A 72 -0.69 6.11 5.19
C ARG A 72 0.60 5.40 5.56
N ALA A 73 1.33 4.86 4.58
CA ALA A 73 2.60 4.20 4.82
C ALA A 73 3.69 5.15 5.31
N ALA A 74 3.72 6.39 4.82
CA ALA A 74 4.67 7.41 5.28
C ALA A 74 4.40 7.78 6.75
N ARG A 75 3.14 8.09 7.08
CA ARG A 75 2.73 8.43 8.46
C ARG A 75 3.07 7.32 9.48
N THR A 76 2.94 6.05 9.07
CA THR A 76 3.28 4.93 9.96
C THR A 76 4.76 4.60 9.99
N ALA A 77 5.58 5.10 9.06
CA ALA A 77 7.04 5.00 9.17
C ALA A 77 7.58 6.07 10.14
N ASP A 78 7.10 7.31 10.02
CA ASP A 78 7.55 8.44 10.85
C ASP A 78 7.20 8.23 12.35
N GLY A 79 6.05 7.61 12.65
CA GLY A 79 5.64 7.33 14.03
C GLY A 79 6.49 6.29 14.79
N TRP A 80 7.40 5.58 14.10
CA TRP A 80 8.34 4.65 14.76
C TRP A 80 9.61 5.35 15.23
N ASP A 81 9.97 6.50 14.63
CA ASP A 81 11.15 7.27 15.02
C ASP A 81 10.91 8.02 16.35
N GLU A 82 9.68 8.44 16.65
CA GLU A 82 9.35 9.11 17.92
C GLU A 82 9.37 8.19 19.15
N VAL A 83 9.17 6.88 18.99
CA VAL A 83 9.17 5.92 20.11
C VAL A 83 10.58 5.41 20.42
N GLY A 84 11.54 5.58 19.50
CA GLY A 84 12.92 5.11 19.65
C GLY A 84 13.83 5.98 20.52
N ASP A 85 13.49 7.25 20.74
CA ASP A 85 14.37 8.22 21.42
C ASP A 85 14.02 8.44 22.91
N GLY A 86 13.00 7.74 23.43
CA GLY A 86 12.46 7.93 24.79
C GLY A 86 13.11 7.10 25.90
N LEU A 87 14.07 6.21 25.61
CA LEU A 87 14.65 5.28 26.60
C LEU A 87 16.05 5.65 27.12
N SER A 88 16.60 6.81 26.76
CA SER A 88 17.87 7.31 27.32
C SER A 88 17.69 8.62 28.09
N ARG A 89 17.08 8.54 29.28
CA ARG A 89 17.39 9.42 30.42
C ARG A 89 16.59 8.98 31.65
N SER A 90 17.18 8.09 32.45
CA SER A 90 16.92 8.09 33.90
C SER A 90 17.84 9.14 34.54
N PRO A 91 17.32 10.19 35.20
CA PRO A 91 18.11 10.91 36.18
C PRO A 91 18.09 10.10 37.47
N VAL A 92 19.26 9.58 37.84
CA VAL A 92 19.54 9.13 39.20
C VAL A 92 19.69 10.40 40.04
N HIS A 93 18.75 10.66 40.94
CA HIS A 93 18.99 11.36 42.21
C HIS A 93 17.92 10.97 43.22
#